data_AF-A0A1S7LPE8-F1
#
_entry.id   AF-A0A1S7LPE8-F1
#
_cell.length_a   1.000
_cell.length_b   1.000
_cell.length_c   1.000
_cell.angle_alpha   90.00
_cell.angle_beta   90.00
_cell.angle_gamma   90.00
#
_symmetry.space_group_name_H-M   'P 1'
#
loop_
_entity.id
_entity.type
_entity.pdbx_description
1 polymer ?
#
loop_
_entity_poly.entity_id
_entity_poly.type
_entity_poly.pdbx_seq_one_letter_code
_entity_poly.pdbx_strand_id
1 'polypeptide(L)'
;MMQRRTFIRALAAGVVGGMATTPASAVERMVPLPRARKTVLQPRVWQKISQASMDEQQVQQAVERIRNFNQPHRGDTVLPWAKVRLLKKVNRRFTRLEQWVGHANFHLLGFDEALKISRNSSRVGAFTKQELDFLEELFHHDASDYGFLGHKPFSQLTDEVPRKEVSKQPYTGNFLYRGDPVRMYNRIRRDVGDKVVLTSGVRSVIKQFRLFLAKAEESGGNLSMASRSLAPPGYSFHGIGDFDVGQVGYGAYNFTARFATTEVFRRLRDLGYVDLRYPEDNLLGVRFEPWHVKVRST
;
A
#
# COMPACT_ATOMS: atom_id res chain seq x y z
N MET A 1 40.65 13.21 25.34
CA MET A 1 41.65 12.24 24.82
C MET A 1 41.14 10.85 25.15
N MET A 2 40.64 10.07 24.17
CA MET A 2 41.36 9.08 23.35
C MET A 2 41.79 7.84 24.18
N GLN A 3 41.55 6.56 23.84
CA GLN A 3 40.87 5.79 22.78
C GLN A 3 40.55 4.40 23.39
N ARG A 4 39.40 3.77 23.16
CA ARG A 4 39.06 2.77 22.10
C ARG A 4 40.13 1.70 21.79
N ARG A 5 39.61 0.46 21.63
CA ARG A 5 40.20 -0.82 21.12
C ARG A 5 40.46 -1.81 22.29
N THR A 6 40.07 -3.09 22.28
CA THR A 6 39.76 -4.01 21.18
C THR A 6 39.08 -5.26 21.76
N PHE A 7 38.05 -5.80 21.12
CA PHE A 7 37.95 -7.24 20.87
C PHE A 7 37.11 -7.43 19.59
N ILE A 8 37.80 -7.72 18.48
CA ILE A 8 37.24 -8.12 17.17
C ILE A 8 37.89 -9.46 16.81
N ARG A 9 37.08 -10.31 16.15
CA ARG A 9 37.40 -11.42 15.22
C ARG A 9 37.33 -12.82 15.85
N ALA A 10 36.72 -13.84 15.24
CA ALA A 10 36.20 -14.10 13.88
C ALA A 10 35.07 -15.16 13.98
N LEU A 11 34.19 -15.46 13.01
CA LEU A 11 34.25 -15.53 11.54
C LEU A 11 32.95 -14.95 10.95
N ALA A 12 32.86 -14.18 9.87
CA ALA A 12 33.62 -14.09 8.61
C ALA A 12 33.61 -15.37 7.77
N ALA A 13 32.47 -15.64 7.11
CA ALA A 13 32.44 -16.17 5.75
C ALA A 13 31.19 -15.64 5.04
N GLY A 14 31.39 -14.88 3.96
CA GLY A 14 30.35 -14.59 2.96
C GLY A 14 29.65 -13.22 3.03
N VAL A 15 30.40 -12.12 2.98
CA VAL A 15 29.88 -10.89 2.36
C VAL A 15 30.57 -10.73 1.02
N VAL A 16 29.83 -11.01 -0.04
CA VAL A 16 30.03 -10.38 -1.34
C VAL A 16 28.75 -9.61 -1.64
N GLY A 17 28.90 -8.28 -1.65
CA GLY A 17 28.17 -7.33 -2.49
C GLY A 17 26.65 -7.49 -2.66
N GLY A 18 25.90 -6.61 -1.97
CA GLY A 18 24.52 -6.27 -2.32
C GLY A 18 23.58 -6.45 -1.15
N MET A 19 23.11 -5.35 -0.56
CA MET A 19 21.86 -5.41 0.21
C MET A 19 20.72 -5.73 -0.77
N ALA A 20 20.53 -7.02 -1.05
CA ALA A 20 19.30 -7.51 -1.61
C ALA A 20 18.26 -7.42 -0.51
N THR A 21 17.62 -6.25 -0.38
CA THR A 21 16.32 -6.18 0.26
C THR A 21 15.42 -7.13 -0.52
N THR A 22 15.01 -8.23 0.11
CA THR A 22 13.97 -9.07 -0.48
C THR A 22 12.75 -8.17 -0.62
N PRO A 23 12.26 -7.88 -1.84
CA PRO A 23 11.13 -6.99 -2.00
C PRO A 23 9.94 -7.60 -1.25
N ALA A 24 9.09 -6.77 -0.63
CA ALA A 24 7.97 -7.26 0.16
C ALA A 24 7.08 -8.24 -0.63
N SER A 25 7.03 -8.09 -1.95
CA SER A 25 6.36 -8.98 -2.91
C SER A 25 6.98 -10.37 -3.09
N ALA A 26 8.27 -10.56 -2.80
CA ALA A 26 8.90 -11.88 -2.75
C ALA A 26 8.51 -12.64 -1.47
N VAL A 27 8.38 -11.93 -0.35
CA VAL A 27 7.92 -12.47 0.93
C VAL A 27 6.43 -12.83 0.87
N GLU A 28 5.63 -12.03 0.18
CA GLU A 28 4.19 -12.21 -0.02
C GLU A 28 3.83 -13.47 -0.85
N ARG A 29 4.70 -13.90 -1.76
CA ARG A 29 4.54 -15.14 -2.53
C ARG A 29 4.83 -16.42 -1.72
N MET A 30 5.56 -16.30 -0.60
CA MET A 30 6.02 -17.44 0.19
C MET A 30 5.09 -17.81 1.35
N VAL A 31 4.02 -17.05 1.59
CA VAL A 31 3.22 -17.19 2.81
C VAL A 31 1.77 -17.55 2.49
N PRO A 32 1.35 -18.81 2.69
CA PRO A 32 -0.06 -19.15 2.65
C PRO A 32 -0.81 -18.41 3.76
N LEU A 33 -2.01 -17.90 3.44
CA LEU A 33 -2.95 -17.43 4.45
C LEU A 33 -3.20 -18.55 5.47
N PRO A 34 -3.44 -18.24 6.77
CA PRO A 34 -3.93 -19.23 7.71
C PRO A 34 -5.14 -19.95 7.10
N ARG A 35 -5.17 -21.28 7.14
CA ARG A 35 -6.36 -22.03 6.70
C ARG A 35 -7.55 -21.51 7.49
N ALA A 36 -8.50 -20.91 6.78
CA ALA A 36 -9.75 -20.46 7.37
C ALA A 36 -10.36 -21.65 8.13
N ARG A 37 -10.59 -21.49 9.44
CA ARG A 37 -11.71 -22.22 10.06
C ARG A 37 -12.93 -21.85 9.20
N LYS A 38 -13.87 -22.78 9.01
CA LYS A 38 -15.16 -22.50 8.38
C LYS A 38 -15.87 -21.42 9.21
N THR A 39 -15.51 -20.16 9.00
CA THR A 39 -16.15 -19.03 9.64
C THR A 39 -17.39 -18.81 8.81
N VAL A 40 -18.52 -19.29 9.35
CA VAL A 40 -19.84 -18.86 8.92
C VAL A 40 -19.78 -17.34 8.82
N LEU A 41 -19.99 -16.80 7.61
CA LEU A 41 -20.01 -15.35 7.37
C LEU A 41 -20.88 -14.71 8.44
N GLN A 42 -20.37 -13.70 9.14
CA GLN A 42 -21.11 -13.12 10.25
C GLN A 42 -22.44 -12.52 9.74
N PRO A 43 -23.56 -12.65 10.47
CA PRO A 43 -24.89 -12.20 10.03
C PRO A 43 -24.97 -10.74 9.54
N ARG A 44 -24.06 -9.87 10.01
CA ARG A 44 -23.99 -8.45 9.60
C ARG A 44 -23.49 -8.25 8.17
N VAL A 45 -22.73 -9.20 7.62
CA VAL A 45 -22.22 -9.14 6.24
C VAL A 45 -23.36 -9.40 5.26
N TRP A 46 -24.23 -10.37 5.55
CA TRP A 46 -25.46 -10.63 4.78
C TRP A 46 -26.40 -9.42 4.75
N GLN A 47 -26.51 -8.67 5.85
CA GLN A 47 -27.34 -7.45 5.88
C GLN A 47 -26.83 -6.35 4.93
N LYS A 48 -25.51 -6.16 4.81
CA LYS A 48 -24.93 -5.25 3.79
C LYS A 48 -24.99 -5.81 2.37
N ILE A 49 -24.87 -7.13 2.20
CA ILE A 49 -25.02 -7.83 0.90
C ILE A 49 -26.42 -7.60 0.32
N SER A 50 -27.46 -7.55 1.16
CA SER A 50 -28.83 -7.26 0.69
C SER A 50 -28.99 -5.88 0.02
N GLN A 51 -28.09 -4.93 0.30
CA GLN A 51 -28.08 -3.62 -0.34
C GLN A 51 -27.30 -3.60 -1.67
N ALA A 52 -26.52 -4.65 -1.97
CA ALA A 52 -25.60 -4.69 -3.11
C ALA A 52 -26.11 -5.49 -4.33
N SER A 53 -27.35 -6.00 -4.30
CA SER A 53 -27.94 -6.77 -5.42
C SER A 53 -27.12 -7.98 -5.90
N MET A 54 -26.26 -8.55 -5.06
CA MET A 54 -25.45 -9.73 -5.39
C MET A 54 -26.11 -11.00 -4.87
N ASP A 55 -26.09 -12.06 -5.67
CA ASP A 55 -26.48 -13.39 -5.22
C ASP A 55 -25.36 -14.10 -4.43
N GLU A 56 -25.69 -15.22 -3.79
CA GLU A 56 -24.75 -15.99 -2.97
C GLU A 56 -23.53 -16.50 -3.75
N GLN A 57 -23.70 -16.88 -5.02
CA GLN A 57 -22.60 -17.35 -5.85
C GLN A 57 -21.62 -16.22 -6.20
N GLN A 58 -22.15 -15.04 -6.52
CA GLN A 58 -21.37 -13.84 -6.81
C GLN A 58 -20.56 -13.40 -5.58
N VAL A 59 -21.16 -13.44 -4.39
CA VAL A 59 -20.46 -13.15 -3.12
C VAL A 59 -19.32 -14.15 -2.89
N GLN A 60 -19.60 -15.45 -3.05
CA GLN A 60 -18.58 -16.48 -2.85
C GLN A 60 -17.40 -16.32 -3.82
N GLN A 61 -17.68 -16.02 -5.09
CA GLN A 61 -16.65 -15.74 -6.09
C GLN A 61 -15.83 -14.49 -5.76
N ALA A 62 -16.48 -13.41 -5.28
CA ALA A 62 -15.78 -12.19 -4.88
C ALA A 62 -14.83 -12.44 -3.71
N VAL A 63 -15.28 -13.15 -2.67
CA VAL A 63 -14.46 -13.51 -1.51
C VAL A 63 -13.30 -14.44 -1.92
N GLU A 64 -13.54 -15.40 -2.81
CA GLU A 64 -12.48 -16.30 -3.30
C GLU A 64 -11.39 -15.55 -4.07
N ARG A 65 -11.78 -14.60 -4.93
CA ARG A 65 -10.83 -13.74 -5.67
C ARG A 65 -9.94 -12.94 -4.72
N ILE A 66 -10.50 -12.41 -3.63
CA ILE A 66 -9.77 -11.64 -2.62
C ILE A 66 -8.84 -12.54 -1.79
N ARG A 67 -9.29 -13.74 -1.42
CA ARG A 67 -8.42 -14.72 -0.73
C ARG A 67 -7.26 -15.17 -1.60
N ASN A 68 -7.51 -15.33 -2.90
CA ASN A 68 -6.50 -15.67 -3.91
C ASN A 68 -6.07 -14.41 -4.69
N PHE A 69 -5.83 -13.30 -4.00
CA PHE A 69 -5.57 -11.99 -4.61
C PHE A 69 -4.36 -11.98 -5.55
N ASN A 70 -3.37 -12.84 -5.29
CA ASN A 70 -2.11 -12.97 -6.02
C ASN A 70 -2.16 -13.97 -7.19
N GLN A 71 -3.34 -14.41 -7.58
CA GLN A 71 -3.56 -15.30 -8.72
C GLN A 71 -4.38 -14.59 -9.81
N PRO A 72 -4.17 -14.94 -11.08
CA PRO A 72 -5.03 -14.47 -12.16
C PRO A 72 -6.39 -15.14 -12.06
N HIS A 73 -7.45 -14.39 -12.35
CA HIS A 73 -8.83 -14.87 -12.40
C HIS A 73 -9.43 -14.63 -13.78
N ARG A 74 -10.44 -15.42 -14.14
CA ARG A 74 -11.22 -15.18 -15.36
C ARG A 74 -11.88 -13.79 -15.28
N GLY A 75 -11.73 -13.02 -16.35
CA GLY A 75 -12.25 -11.65 -16.45
C GLY A 75 -11.33 -10.58 -15.89
N ASP A 76 -10.10 -10.92 -15.47
CA ASP A 76 -9.12 -9.92 -15.07
C ASP A 76 -8.76 -8.97 -16.23
N THR A 77 -8.63 -7.68 -15.92
CA THR A 77 -8.18 -6.64 -16.84
C THR A 77 -6.67 -6.68 -16.94
N VAL A 78 -6.16 -7.08 -18.11
CA VAL A 78 -4.72 -7.24 -18.38
C VAL A 78 -4.28 -6.27 -19.47
N LEU A 79 -3.20 -5.53 -19.20
CA LEU A 79 -2.64 -4.59 -20.18
C LEU A 79 -2.10 -5.32 -21.43
N PRO A 80 -2.35 -4.77 -22.64
CA PRO A 80 -1.64 -5.20 -23.84
C PRO A 80 -0.13 -5.00 -23.71
N TRP A 81 0.66 -5.82 -24.40
CA TRP A 81 2.14 -5.79 -24.35
C TRP A 81 2.75 -4.40 -24.57
N ALA A 82 2.18 -3.59 -25.47
CA ALA A 82 2.64 -2.21 -25.70
C ALA A 82 2.48 -1.33 -24.44
N LYS A 83 1.35 -1.44 -23.75
CA LYS A 83 1.09 -0.72 -22.49
C LYS A 83 1.89 -1.28 -21.32
N VAL A 84 2.19 -2.59 -21.30
CA VAL A 84 3.13 -3.16 -20.32
C VAL A 84 4.52 -2.54 -20.45
N ARG A 85 5.02 -2.32 -21.68
CA ARG A 85 6.30 -1.61 -21.89
C ARG A 85 6.25 -0.18 -21.35
N LEU A 86 5.12 0.51 -21.56
CA LEU A 86 4.92 1.87 -21.08
C LEU A 86 4.86 1.93 -19.55
N LEU A 87 4.11 1.02 -18.93
CA LEU A 87 4.08 0.82 -17.48
C LEU A 87 5.48 0.68 -16.89
N LYS A 88 6.33 -0.17 -17.47
CA LYS A 88 7.72 -0.36 -17.01
C LYS A 88 8.54 0.92 -17.13
N LYS A 89 8.37 1.70 -18.21
CA LYS A 89 9.08 2.98 -18.38
C LYS A 89 8.67 4.00 -17.31
N VAL A 90 7.36 4.16 -17.10
CA VAL A 90 6.79 5.06 -16.09
C VAL A 90 7.24 4.65 -14.68
N ASN A 91 7.14 3.36 -14.33
CA ASN A 91 7.56 2.86 -13.02
C ASN A 91 9.05 3.11 -12.73
N ARG A 92 9.92 2.93 -13.74
CA ARG A 92 11.34 3.28 -13.64
C ARG A 92 11.55 4.77 -13.47
N ARG A 93 10.77 5.62 -14.15
CA ARG A 93 10.85 7.08 -14.00
C ARG A 93 10.43 7.51 -12.60
N PHE A 94 9.33 7.00 -12.06
CA PHE A 94 8.95 7.26 -10.67
C PHE A 94 10.00 6.74 -9.67
N THR A 95 10.66 5.62 -9.95
CA THR A 95 11.79 5.14 -9.13
C THR A 95 12.94 6.16 -9.10
N ARG A 96 13.34 6.69 -10.26
CA ARG A 96 14.38 7.73 -10.31
C ARG A 96 13.91 9.02 -9.62
N LEU A 97 12.64 9.37 -9.76
CA LEU A 97 12.05 10.53 -9.10
C LEU A 97 12.07 10.39 -7.57
N GLU A 98 11.67 9.23 -7.03
CA GLU A 98 11.73 8.94 -5.59
C GLU A 98 13.16 8.98 -5.06
N GLN A 99 14.12 8.41 -5.80
CA GLN A 99 15.54 8.48 -5.47
C GLN A 99 16.07 9.92 -5.47
N TRP A 100 15.58 10.75 -6.40
CA TRP A 100 16.00 12.14 -6.55
C TRP A 100 15.46 13.05 -5.44
N VAL A 101 14.16 12.97 -5.13
CA VAL A 101 13.52 13.84 -4.12
C VAL A 101 13.70 13.32 -2.69
N GLY A 102 14.05 12.03 -2.55
CA GLY A 102 14.14 11.32 -1.29
C GLY A 102 12.80 10.71 -0.86
N HIS A 103 12.88 9.51 -0.26
CA HIS A 103 11.71 8.69 0.09
C HIS A 103 10.61 9.47 0.83
N ALA A 104 10.95 10.17 1.91
CA ALA A 104 9.96 10.90 2.70
C ALA A 104 9.26 12.00 1.88
N ASN A 105 10.01 12.79 1.10
CA ASN A 105 9.42 13.88 0.29
C ASN A 105 8.55 13.32 -0.84
N PHE A 106 8.88 12.14 -1.37
CA PHE A 106 8.10 11.48 -2.42
C PHE A 106 6.67 11.14 -1.96
N HIS A 107 6.43 10.96 -0.66
CA HIS A 107 5.08 10.72 -0.11
C HIS A 107 4.16 11.94 -0.23
N LEU A 108 4.73 13.14 -0.38
CA LEU A 108 4.00 14.40 -0.47
C LEU A 108 4.05 15.01 -1.88
N LEU A 109 4.71 14.35 -2.82
CA LEU A 109 4.97 14.91 -4.13
C LEU A 109 3.66 14.96 -4.95
N GLY A 110 3.22 16.17 -5.31
CA GLY A 110 2.08 16.39 -6.21
C GLY A 110 2.42 16.08 -7.67
N PHE A 111 1.41 15.96 -8.52
CA PHE A 111 1.62 15.58 -9.93
C PHE A 111 2.36 16.67 -10.72
N ASP A 112 1.95 17.93 -10.60
CA ASP A 112 2.59 19.05 -11.30
C ASP A 112 4.03 19.28 -10.83
N GLU A 113 4.27 19.14 -9.51
CA GLU A 113 5.63 19.18 -8.94
C GLU A 113 6.50 18.05 -9.52
N ALA A 114 5.95 16.83 -9.63
CA ALA A 114 6.64 15.70 -10.24
C ALA A 114 7.00 15.96 -11.72
N LEU A 115 6.10 16.54 -12.51
CA LEU A 115 6.37 16.90 -13.91
C LEU A 115 7.47 17.96 -14.01
N LYS A 116 7.38 19.02 -13.19
CA LYS A 116 8.38 20.10 -13.15
C LYS A 116 9.76 19.57 -12.81
N ILE A 117 9.88 18.74 -11.76
CA ILE A 117 11.15 18.13 -11.36
C ILE A 117 11.69 17.23 -12.46
N SER A 118 10.83 16.39 -13.05
CA SER A 118 11.22 15.42 -14.08
C SER A 118 11.72 16.11 -15.34
N ARG A 119 11.09 17.22 -15.75
CA ARG A 119 11.53 18.04 -16.89
C ARG A 119 12.89 18.69 -16.65
N ASN A 120 13.15 19.14 -15.43
CA ASN A 120 14.34 19.93 -15.10
C ASN A 120 15.52 19.10 -14.58
N SER A 121 15.35 17.78 -14.36
CA SER A 121 16.40 16.89 -13.88
C SER A 121 16.72 15.83 -14.91
N SER A 122 17.92 15.89 -15.51
CA SER A 122 18.40 14.86 -16.46
C SER A 122 18.47 13.46 -15.85
N ARG A 123 18.69 13.37 -14.53
CA ARG A 123 18.68 12.10 -13.78
C ARG A 123 17.30 11.45 -13.73
N VAL A 124 16.23 12.25 -13.67
CA VAL A 124 14.85 11.72 -13.69
C VAL A 124 14.36 11.58 -15.14
N GLY A 125 14.52 12.65 -15.92
CA GLY A 125 14.08 12.79 -17.30
C GLY A 125 12.60 13.13 -17.43
N ALA A 126 12.25 13.94 -18.43
CA ALA A 126 10.87 14.36 -18.70
C ALA A 126 9.96 13.17 -19.05
N PHE A 127 8.69 13.26 -18.64
CA PHE A 127 7.65 12.36 -19.13
C PHE A 127 7.36 12.67 -20.61
N THR A 128 7.23 11.62 -21.41
CA THR A 128 6.74 11.73 -22.79
C THR A 128 5.22 11.87 -22.81
N LYS A 129 4.65 12.39 -23.90
CA LYS A 129 3.19 12.44 -24.06
C LYS A 129 2.52 11.08 -23.85
N GLN A 130 3.05 10.02 -24.45
CA GLN A 130 2.54 8.65 -24.26
C GLN A 130 2.52 8.23 -22.78
N GLU A 131 3.57 8.56 -22.03
CA GLU A 131 3.61 8.25 -20.59
C GLU A 131 2.56 9.03 -19.79
N LEU A 132 2.29 10.28 -20.16
CA LEU A 132 1.26 11.12 -19.54
C LEU A 132 -0.14 10.63 -19.88
N ASP A 133 -0.42 10.38 -21.17
CA ASP A 133 -1.70 9.85 -21.64
C ASP A 133 -2.04 8.52 -20.93
N PHE A 134 -1.02 7.67 -20.69
CA PHE A 134 -1.20 6.41 -19.95
C PHE A 134 -1.47 6.61 -18.46
N LEU A 135 -0.83 7.60 -17.82
CA LEU A 135 -1.11 7.92 -16.42
C LEU A 135 -2.52 8.49 -16.25
N GLU A 136 -2.94 9.36 -17.17
CA GLU A 136 -4.27 9.94 -17.21
C GLU A 136 -5.33 8.85 -17.44
N GLU A 137 -5.12 7.98 -18.43
CA GLU A 137 -5.98 6.81 -18.69
C GLU A 137 -6.15 5.97 -17.42
N LEU A 138 -5.04 5.57 -16.78
CA LEU A 138 -5.10 4.74 -15.58
C LEU A 138 -5.79 5.42 -14.40
N PHE A 139 -5.63 6.74 -14.24
CA PHE A 139 -6.23 7.48 -13.15
C PHE A 139 -7.73 7.62 -13.32
N HIS A 140 -8.20 7.90 -14.54
CA HIS A 140 -9.62 8.16 -14.82
C HIS A 140 -10.42 6.89 -15.16
N HIS A 141 -9.75 5.75 -15.40
CA HIS A 141 -10.41 4.46 -15.53
C HIS A 141 -11.19 4.12 -14.26
N ASP A 142 -12.39 3.54 -14.42
CA ASP A 142 -13.19 3.11 -13.27
C ASP A 142 -12.53 1.90 -12.60
N ALA A 143 -12.19 2.04 -11.32
CA ALA A 143 -11.59 0.94 -10.55
C ALA A 143 -12.50 -0.28 -10.42
N SER A 144 -13.81 -0.13 -10.64
CA SER A 144 -14.76 -1.26 -10.65
C SER A 144 -14.43 -2.27 -11.76
N ASP A 145 -13.86 -1.82 -12.89
CA ASP A 145 -13.35 -2.68 -13.98
C ASP A 145 -12.10 -3.47 -13.58
N TYR A 146 -11.37 -3.01 -12.55
CA TYR A 146 -10.30 -3.78 -11.90
C TYR A 146 -10.82 -4.68 -10.77
N GLY A 147 -12.12 -4.63 -10.49
CA GLY A 147 -12.78 -5.30 -9.40
C GLY A 147 -12.67 -4.59 -8.06
N PHE A 148 -12.25 -3.32 -8.01
CA PHE A 148 -12.13 -2.54 -6.78
C PHE A 148 -13.30 -1.56 -6.61
N LEU A 149 -14.04 -1.71 -5.51
CA LEU A 149 -15.32 -1.02 -5.28
C LEU A 149 -15.23 0.03 -4.16
N GLY A 150 -14.02 0.41 -3.76
CA GLY A 150 -13.81 1.46 -2.78
C GLY A 150 -14.06 2.86 -3.34
N HIS A 151 -14.35 3.81 -2.46
CA HIS A 151 -14.44 5.23 -2.81
C HIS A 151 -13.08 5.76 -3.30
N LYS A 152 -13.10 6.83 -4.10
CA LYS A 152 -11.94 7.51 -4.67
C LYS A 152 -11.68 8.87 -3.98
N PRO A 153 -10.86 8.94 -2.91
CA PRO A 153 -10.65 10.18 -2.18
C PRO A 153 -10.02 11.31 -2.99
N PHE A 154 -9.09 10.98 -3.90
CA PHE A 154 -8.51 11.94 -4.83
C PHE A 154 -9.15 11.79 -6.19
N SER A 155 -10.00 12.75 -6.54
CA SER A 155 -10.79 12.73 -7.78
C SER A 155 -10.03 13.33 -8.96
N GLN A 156 -8.98 14.12 -8.70
CA GLN A 156 -8.12 14.72 -9.71
C GLN A 156 -6.68 14.26 -9.60
N LEU A 157 -6.03 14.15 -10.76
CA LEU A 157 -4.62 13.74 -10.85
C LEU A 157 -3.69 14.71 -10.09
N THR A 158 -4.09 15.97 -10.05
CA THR A 158 -3.40 17.09 -9.40
C THR A 158 -3.81 17.30 -7.95
N ASP A 159 -4.66 16.44 -7.37
CA ASP A 159 -4.95 16.51 -5.93
C ASP A 159 -3.66 16.34 -5.12
N GLU A 160 -3.45 17.24 -4.16
CA GLU A 160 -2.21 17.32 -3.38
C GLU A 160 -2.45 17.04 -1.90
N VAL A 161 -1.39 16.58 -1.24
CA VAL A 161 -1.33 16.57 0.23
C VAL A 161 -0.70 17.88 0.70
N PRO A 162 -1.45 18.77 1.38
CA PRO A 162 -0.89 20.06 1.78
C PRO A 162 0.23 19.86 2.81
N ARG A 163 1.45 20.29 2.47
CA ARG A 163 2.64 20.14 3.35
C ARG A 163 2.43 20.77 4.73
N LYS A 164 1.64 21.85 4.81
CA LYS A 164 1.24 22.54 6.05
C LYS A 164 0.27 21.73 6.93
N GLU A 165 -0.33 20.67 6.42
CA GLU A 165 -1.29 19.82 7.14
C GLU A 165 -0.68 18.52 7.64
N VAL A 166 0.56 18.21 7.26
CA VAL A 166 1.24 16.97 7.66
C VAL A 166 2.46 17.21 8.54
N SER A 167 2.66 16.34 9.52
CA SER A 167 3.85 16.34 10.39
C SER A 167 4.72 15.11 10.11
N LYS A 168 6.02 15.35 9.95
CA LYS A 168 7.00 14.28 9.77
C LYS A 168 7.10 13.46 11.05
N GLN A 169 7.02 12.14 10.92
CA GLN A 169 7.16 11.23 12.05
C GLN A 169 8.63 10.79 12.17
N PRO A 170 9.34 11.15 13.26
CA PRO A 170 10.76 10.89 13.40
C PRO A 170 11.12 9.41 13.20
N TYR A 171 12.23 9.14 12.52
CA TYR A 171 12.79 7.79 12.29
C TYR A 171 11.94 6.81 11.48
N THR A 172 10.77 7.22 10.97
CA THR A 172 9.88 6.35 10.17
C THR A 172 10.01 6.57 8.67
N GLY A 173 10.57 7.71 8.25
CA GLY A 173 10.52 8.14 6.84
C GLY A 173 9.12 8.51 6.32
N ASN A 174 8.13 8.61 7.21
CA ASN A 174 6.73 8.85 6.89
C ASN A 174 6.23 10.19 7.47
N PHE A 175 5.07 10.63 6.97
CA PHE A 175 4.29 11.75 7.48
C PHE A 175 2.93 11.26 7.95
N LEU A 176 2.34 11.96 8.91
CA LEU A 176 0.92 11.80 9.26
C LEU A 176 0.25 13.17 9.14
N TYR A 177 -1.03 13.19 8.79
CA TYR A 177 -1.83 14.40 8.91
C TYR A 177 -1.89 14.86 10.37
N ARG A 178 -1.72 16.16 10.58
CA ARG A 178 -1.97 16.83 11.86
C ARG A 178 -3.41 16.58 12.29
N GLY A 179 -3.66 16.67 13.60
CA GLY A 179 -4.98 16.41 14.16
C GLY A 179 -5.19 14.93 14.46
N ASP A 180 -6.29 14.35 13.97
CA ASP A 180 -6.73 13.00 14.35
C ASP A 180 -5.69 11.92 14.09
N PRO A 181 -5.02 11.84 12.92
CA PRO A 181 -4.08 10.74 12.65
C PRO A 181 -2.87 10.75 13.60
N VAL A 182 -2.25 11.91 13.83
CA VAL A 182 -1.17 12.05 14.82
C VAL A 182 -1.65 11.72 16.23
N ARG A 183 -2.84 12.20 16.65
CA ARG A 183 -3.38 11.88 17.98
C ARG A 183 -3.62 10.39 18.15
N MET A 184 -4.18 9.74 17.13
CA MET A 184 -4.47 8.31 17.15
C MET A 184 -3.20 7.47 17.20
N TYR A 185 -2.21 7.77 16.35
CA TYR A 185 -0.92 7.07 16.38
C TYR A 185 -0.20 7.24 17.73
N ASN A 186 -0.21 8.45 18.30
CA ASN A 186 0.36 8.69 19.63
C ASN A 186 -0.36 7.89 20.73
N ARG A 187 -1.68 7.74 20.63
CA ARG A 187 -2.45 6.92 21.57
C ARG A 187 -2.13 5.43 21.43
N ILE A 188 -2.11 4.93 20.19
CA ILE A 188 -1.66 3.56 19.87
C ILE A 188 -0.28 3.27 20.47
N ARG A 189 0.69 4.18 20.30
CA ARG A 189 2.03 4.01 20.88
C ARG A 189 2.02 3.93 22.41
N ARG A 190 1.18 4.73 23.09
CA ARG A 190 1.07 4.69 24.55
C ARG A 190 0.44 3.39 25.04
N ASP A 191 -0.59 2.90 24.35
CA ASP A 191 -1.39 1.77 24.84
C ASP A 191 -0.84 0.40 24.43
N VAL A 192 -0.15 0.33 23.28
CA VAL A 192 0.49 -0.89 22.74
C VAL A 192 1.96 -0.98 23.15
N GLY A 193 2.62 0.16 23.36
CA GLY A 193 4.04 0.23 23.73
C GLY A 193 4.99 0.15 22.54
N ASP A 194 6.29 0.05 22.83
CA ASP A 194 7.37 0.27 21.86
C ASP A 194 7.52 -0.80 20.75
N LYS A 195 6.72 -1.87 20.81
CA LYS A 195 6.67 -2.88 19.73
C LYS A 195 5.92 -2.39 18.50
N VAL A 196 5.06 -1.37 18.62
CA VAL A 196 4.31 -0.81 17.48
C VAL A 196 5.16 0.19 16.71
N VAL A 197 5.08 0.15 15.39
CA VAL A 197 5.79 1.08 14.50
C VAL A 197 4.86 1.56 13.38
N LEU A 198 4.96 2.83 13.01
CA LEU A 198 4.34 3.35 11.79
C LEU A 198 5.08 2.79 10.57
N THR A 199 4.39 1.97 9.79
CA THR A 199 4.96 1.34 8.58
C THR A 199 4.64 2.13 7.32
N SER A 200 3.50 2.82 7.28
CA SER A 200 3.15 3.73 6.21
C SER A 200 2.25 4.86 6.71
N GLY A 201 2.51 6.08 6.27
CA GLY A 201 1.68 7.25 6.59
C GLY A 201 0.99 7.80 5.35
N VAL A 202 1.05 9.12 5.19
CA VAL A 202 0.51 9.86 4.05
C VAL A 202 1.02 9.32 2.72
N ARG A 203 0.15 9.22 1.70
CA ARG A 203 0.53 8.89 0.31
C ARG A 203 -0.14 9.86 -0.66
N SER A 204 0.66 10.58 -1.45
CA SER A 204 0.17 11.37 -2.58
C SER A 204 -0.27 10.47 -3.75
N VAL A 205 -0.93 11.07 -4.75
CA VAL A 205 -1.28 10.41 -6.02
C VAL A 205 -0.03 9.77 -6.66
N ILE A 206 1.09 10.48 -6.70
CA ILE A 206 2.36 10.00 -7.26
C ILE A 206 2.89 8.79 -6.49
N LYS A 207 2.85 8.80 -5.15
CA LYS A 207 3.26 7.65 -4.35
C LYS A 207 2.37 6.45 -4.65
N GLN A 208 1.06 6.66 -4.74
CA GLN A 208 0.11 5.58 -5.03
C GLN A 208 0.32 4.99 -6.42
N PHE A 209 0.58 5.82 -7.45
CA PHE A 209 1.01 5.34 -8.76
C PHE A 209 2.24 4.44 -8.69
N ARG A 210 3.30 4.89 -8.02
CA ARG A 210 4.54 4.11 -7.92
C ARG A 210 4.30 2.73 -7.32
N LEU A 211 3.46 2.64 -6.29
CA LEU A 211 3.12 1.38 -5.62
C LEU A 211 2.26 0.48 -6.52
N PHE A 212 1.19 1.03 -7.10
CA PHE A 212 0.28 0.29 -7.96
C PHE A 212 0.97 -0.23 -9.23
N LEU A 213 1.75 0.62 -9.92
CA LEU A 213 2.49 0.24 -11.13
C LEU A 213 3.57 -0.81 -10.83
N ALA A 214 4.22 -0.76 -9.65
CA ALA A 214 5.13 -1.82 -9.23
C ALA A 214 4.41 -3.16 -9.15
N LYS A 215 3.24 -3.17 -8.51
CA LYS A 215 2.47 -4.40 -8.33
C LYS A 215 1.92 -4.91 -9.65
N ALA A 216 1.47 -4.02 -10.53
CA ALA A 216 1.04 -4.37 -11.88
C ALA A 216 2.21 -4.91 -12.72
N GLU A 217 3.43 -4.37 -12.58
CA GLU A 217 4.63 -4.92 -13.24
C GLU A 217 4.94 -6.34 -12.75
N GLU A 218 4.92 -6.56 -11.43
CA GLU A 218 5.10 -7.89 -10.82
C GLU A 218 4.02 -8.88 -11.24
N SER A 219 2.82 -8.36 -11.51
CA SER A 219 1.64 -9.10 -11.95
C SER A 219 1.60 -9.33 -13.48
N GLY A 220 2.69 -9.05 -14.19
CA GLY A 220 2.77 -9.23 -15.64
C GLY A 220 1.86 -8.29 -16.44
N GLY A 221 1.41 -7.18 -15.85
CA GLY A 221 0.46 -6.24 -16.46
C GLY A 221 -1.01 -6.49 -16.10
N ASN A 222 -1.31 -7.47 -15.25
CA ASN A 222 -2.67 -7.69 -14.73
C ASN A 222 -3.05 -6.64 -13.70
N LEU A 223 -3.92 -5.70 -14.08
CA LEU A 223 -4.36 -4.57 -13.25
C LEU A 223 -5.35 -5.01 -12.18
N SER A 224 -6.24 -5.95 -12.47
CA SER A 224 -7.15 -6.51 -11.47
C SER A 224 -6.38 -7.22 -10.35
N MET A 225 -5.35 -7.98 -10.68
CA MET A 225 -4.47 -8.63 -9.70
C MET A 225 -3.69 -7.61 -8.86
N ALA A 226 -3.22 -6.53 -9.46
CA ALA A 226 -2.61 -5.43 -8.73
C ALA A 226 -3.61 -4.76 -7.79
N SER A 227 -4.83 -4.51 -8.26
CA SER A 227 -5.91 -3.83 -7.54
C SER A 227 -6.39 -4.61 -6.31
N ARG A 228 -6.43 -5.95 -6.40
CA ARG A 228 -6.70 -6.81 -5.23
C ARG A 228 -5.64 -6.70 -4.14
N SER A 229 -4.44 -6.25 -4.49
CA SER A 229 -3.32 -6.12 -3.54
C SER A 229 -3.14 -4.71 -3.01
N LEU A 230 -3.41 -3.70 -3.83
CA LEU A 230 -3.21 -2.28 -3.56
C LEU A 230 -4.28 -1.47 -4.26
N ALA A 231 -4.86 -0.49 -3.58
CA ALA A 231 -5.81 0.44 -4.19
C ALA A 231 -5.22 1.11 -5.45
N PRO A 232 -6.02 1.30 -6.52
CA PRO A 232 -5.59 2.05 -7.69
C PRO A 232 -5.22 3.52 -7.35
N PRO A 233 -4.48 4.21 -8.24
CA PRO A 233 -4.17 5.63 -8.07
C PRO A 233 -5.45 6.46 -7.85
N GLY A 234 -5.47 7.28 -6.82
CA GLY A 234 -6.64 8.09 -6.42
C GLY A 234 -7.57 7.43 -5.39
N TYR A 235 -7.50 6.10 -5.20
CA TYR A 235 -8.40 5.33 -4.31
C TYR A 235 -7.80 5.05 -2.92
N SER A 236 -6.65 5.64 -2.59
CA SER A 236 -5.94 5.38 -1.34
C SER A 236 -6.40 6.31 -0.22
N PHE A 237 -6.92 5.74 0.87
CA PHE A 237 -7.31 6.51 2.06
C PHE A 237 -6.12 7.12 2.82
N HIS A 238 -4.89 6.69 2.52
CA HIS A 238 -3.67 7.37 3.00
C HIS A 238 -3.54 8.81 2.48
N GLY A 239 -4.22 9.14 1.37
CA GLY A 239 -4.35 10.50 0.87
C GLY A 239 -5.22 11.40 1.73
N ILE A 240 -6.01 10.85 2.66
CA ILE A 240 -6.94 11.62 3.49
C ILE A 240 -6.87 11.31 4.99
N GLY A 241 -5.83 10.61 5.44
CA GLY A 241 -5.49 10.51 6.87
C GLY A 241 -5.27 9.10 7.42
N ASP A 242 -5.69 8.06 6.70
CA ASP A 242 -5.45 6.67 7.15
C ASP A 242 -3.94 6.36 7.12
N PHE A 243 -3.52 5.39 7.94
CA PHE A 243 -2.12 5.00 8.05
C PHE A 243 -1.96 3.53 8.46
N ASP A 244 -0.77 2.98 8.27
CA ASP A 244 -0.45 1.59 8.57
C ASP A 244 0.47 1.48 9.78
N VAL A 245 0.18 0.52 10.64
CA VAL A 245 1.05 0.15 11.76
C VAL A 245 1.52 -1.30 11.62
N GLY A 246 2.67 -1.59 12.23
CA GLY A 246 3.25 -2.92 12.24
C GLY A 246 3.93 -3.22 13.56
N GLN A 247 4.56 -4.38 13.61
CA GLN A 247 5.44 -4.77 14.70
C GLN A 247 6.90 -4.53 14.31
N VAL A 248 7.67 -3.96 15.24
CA VAL A 248 9.13 -3.81 15.12
C VAL A 248 9.76 -5.19 14.85
N GLY A 249 10.70 -5.25 13.90
CA GLY A 249 11.40 -6.48 13.54
C GLY A 249 10.64 -7.43 12.60
N TYR A 250 9.38 -7.13 12.24
CA TYR A 250 8.58 -8.00 11.35
C TYR A 250 8.82 -7.74 9.85
N GLY A 251 9.48 -6.63 9.48
CA GLY A 251 9.86 -6.31 8.11
C GLY A 251 8.67 -6.36 7.15
N ALA A 252 8.84 -7.05 6.01
CA ALA A 252 7.79 -7.23 5.01
C ALA A 252 6.57 -8.01 5.51
N TYR A 253 6.70 -8.84 6.56
CA TYR A 253 5.56 -9.58 7.11
C TYR A 253 4.50 -8.68 7.74
N ASN A 254 4.84 -7.41 8.05
CA ASN A 254 3.86 -6.41 8.46
C ASN A 254 2.77 -6.16 7.41
N PHE A 255 3.05 -6.39 6.13
CA PHE A 255 2.12 -6.18 5.01
C PHE A 255 1.53 -7.50 4.47
N THR A 256 1.35 -8.47 5.37
CA THR A 256 0.76 -9.78 5.09
C THR A 256 -0.22 -10.19 6.20
N ALA A 257 -1.05 -11.20 5.95
CA ALA A 257 -1.94 -11.74 6.99
C ALA A 257 -1.19 -12.24 8.24
N ARG A 258 0.12 -12.49 8.18
CA ARG A 258 0.93 -12.84 9.37
C ARG A 258 0.97 -11.73 10.41
N PHE A 259 0.73 -10.47 10.03
CA PHE A 259 0.63 -9.41 11.03
C PHE A 259 -0.53 -9.67 12.02
N ALA A 260 -1.62 -10.30 11.56
CA ALA A 260 -2.77 -10.65 12.40
C ALA A 260 -2.43 -11.69 13.49
N THR A 261 -1.29 -12.37 13.40
CA THR A 261 -0.85 -13.34 14.42
C THR A 261 0.06 -12.71 15.49
N THR A 262 0.37 -11.42 15.37
CA THR A 262 1.31 -10.73 16.26
C THR A 262 0.66 -10.28 17.57
N GLU A 263 1.50 -10.03 18.58
CA GLU A 263 1.06 -9.43 19.85
C GLU A 263 0.56 -8.00 19.64
N VAL A 264 1.23 -7.22 18.78
CA VAL A 264 0.82 -5.85 18.41
C VAL A 264 -0.59 -5.85 17.83
N PHE A 265 -0.89 -6.71 16.85
CA PHE A 265 -2.23 -6.79 16.29
C PHE A 265 -3.29 -7.19 17.32
N ARG A 266 -3.00 -8.20 18.15
CA ARG A 266 -3.90 -8.62 19.23
C ARG A 266 -4.24 -7.43 20.13
N ARG A 267 -3.22 -6.68 20.56
CA ARG A 267 -3.38 -5.52 21.43
C ARG A 267 -4.17 -4.40 20.76
N LEU A 268 -3.87 -4.08 19.50
CA LEU A 268 -4.62 -3.10 18.71
C LEU A 268 -6.11 -3.46 18.63
N ARG A 269 -6.42 -4.73 18.32
CA ARG A 269 -7.77 -5.25 18.22
C ARG A 269 -8.51 -5.17 19.57
N ASP A 270 -7.88 -5.63 20.64
CA ASP A 270 -8.49 -5.66 21.98
C ASP A 270 -8.76 -4.24 22.52
N LEU A 271 -7.97 -3.25 22.09
CA LEU A 271 -8.15 -1.83 22.42
C LEU A 271 -9.10 -1.09 21.46
N GLY A 272 -9.65 -1.77 20.44
CA GLY A 272 -10.58 -1.17 19.48
C GLY A 272 -9.95 -0.23 18.45
N TYR A 273 -8.64 -0.29 18.23
CA TYR A 273 -7.96 0.49 17.18
C TYR A 273 -8.16 -0.08 15.78
N VAL A 274 -8.65 -1.31 15.68
CA VAL A 274 -8.81 -2.03 14.43
C VAL A 274 -10.29 -2.09 14.05
N ASP A 275 -10.85 -0.96 13.60
CA ASP A 275 -12.05 -0.96 12.74
C ASP A 275 -11.57 -1.22 11.31
N LEU A 276 -11.40 -2.51 10.98
CA LEU A 276 -10.81 -2.93 9.71
C LEU A 276 -11.59 -2.31 8.54
N ARG A 277 -10.92 -1.45 7.76
CA ARG A 277 -11.49 -0.96 6.49
C ARG A 277 -11.68 -2.11 5.49
N TYR A 278 -10.76 -3.08 5.52
CA TYR A 278 -10.76 -4.26 4.65
C TYR A 278 -10.67 -5.54 5.49
N PRO A 279 -11.78 -6.02 6.11
CA PRO A 279 -11.82 -7.31 6.78
C PRO A 279 -11.71 -8.48 5.77
N GLU A 280 -11.51 -9.71 6.25
CA GLU A 280 -11.34 -10.91 5.39
C GLU A 280 -12.53 -11.19 4.45
N ASP A 281 -13.72 -10.75 4.83
CA ASP A 281 -14.98 -10.92 4.14
C ASP A 281 -15.48 -9.62 3.48
N ASN A 282 -14.60 -8.63 3.31
CA ASN A 282 -14.95 -7.41 2.59
C ASN A 282 -15.26 -7.69 1.11
N LEU A 283 -16.20 -6.95 0.55
CA LEU A 283 -16.57 -7.01 -0.86
C LEU A 283 -16.05 -5.80 -1.64
N LEU A 284 -15.05 -5.09 -1.11
CA LEU A 284 -14.47 -3.91 -1.76
C LEU A 284 -13.42 -4.25 -2.81
N GLY A 285 -13.15 -5.55 -3.02
CA GLY A 285 -12.25 -6.00 -4.07
C GLY A 285 -10.77 -5.91 -3.74
N VAL A 286 -10.44 -5.69 -2.47
CA VAL A 286 -9.07 -5.61 -1.97
C VAL A 286 -8.87 -6.58 -0.82
N ARG A 287 -7.67 -7.13 -0.73
CA ARG A 287 -7.29 -8.11 0.30
C ARG A 287 -7.46 -7.59 1.72
N PHE A 288 -7.46 -8.54 2.65
CA PHE A 288 -7.40 -8.27 4.08
C PHE A 288 -6.13 -7.50 4.45
N GLU A 289 -6.29 -6.37 5.13
CA GLU A 289 -5.20 -5.49 5.57
C GLU A 289 -5.22 -5.28 7.10
N PRO A 290 -4.74 -6.24 7.91
CA PRO A 290 -4.74 -6.15 9.38
C PRO A 290 -3.89 -5.00 9.94
N TRP A 291 -3.02 -4.41 9.13
CA TRP A 291 -2.13 -3.31 9.50
C TRP A 291 -2.76 -1.92 9.33
N HIS A 292 -3.86 -1.82 8.58
CA HIS A 292 -4.48 -0.55 8.19
C HIS A 292 -5.30 0.05 9.33
N VAL A 293 -4.95 1.26 9.75
CA VAL A 293 -5.67 2.04 10.76
C VAL A 293 -6.53 3.09 10.08
N LYS A 294 -7.84 2.91 10.20
CA LYS A 294 -8.87 3.85 9.74
C LYS A 294 -9.01 4.99 10.75
N VAL A 295 -8.82 6.24 10.31
CA VAL A 295 -8.88 7.40 11.20
C VAL A 295 -10.25 8.07 11.22
N ARG A 296 -10.93 8.14 10.07
CA ARG A 296 -12.27 8.74 9.95
C ARG A 296 -13.25 7.75 9.35
N SER A 297 -14.50 7.87 9.78
CA SER A 297 -15.65 7.21 9.16
C SER A 297 -16.04 7.97 7.88
N THR A 298 -15.19 7.88 6.87
CA THR A 298 -15.57 8.15 5.47
C THR A 298 -15.74 6.85 4.71
#